data_AF-M1A323-F1
#
_entry.id   AF-M1A323-F1
#
_cell.length_a   1.000
_cell.length_b   1.000
_cell.length_c   1.000
_cell.angle_alpha   90.00
_cell.angle_beta   90.00
_cell.angle_gamma   90.00
#
_symmetry.space_group_name_H-M   'P 1'
#
loop_
_entity.id
_entity.type
_entity.pdbx_description
1 polymer ?
#
loop_
_entity_poly.entity_id
_entity_poly.type
_entity_poly.pdbx_seq_one_letter_code
_entity_poly.pdbx_strand_id
1 'polypeptide(L)' 'MNTELVEFCKKKIDNLLQKGLLKPSKSPWSCTAFYVNNVAERERGVPRLVINL' A
#
# COMPACT_ATOMS: atom_id res chain seq x y z
N MET A 1 -12.23 3.30 -6.98
CA MET A 1 -10.94 2.61 -6.81
C MET A 1 -10.95 1.42 -7.76
N ASN A 2 -9.96 1.27 -8.64
CA ASN A 2 -9.92 0.15 -9.59
C ASN A 2 -9.82 -1.17 -8.80
N THR A 3 -10.70 -2.13 -9.04
CA THR A 3 -10.87 -3.35 -8.21
C THR A 3 -9.59 -4.17 -8.12
N GLU A 4 -8.83 -4.24 -9.21
CA GLU A 4 -7.54 -4.93 -9.29
C GLU A 4 -6.49 -4.32 -8.34
N LEU A 5 -6.45 -2.99 -8.23
CA LEU A 5 -5.52 -2.31 -7.33
C LEU A 5 -5.87 -2.58 -5.88
N VAL A 6 -7.16 -2.62 -5.53
CA VAL A 6 -7.60 -2.89 -4.16
C VAL A 6 -7.19 -4.31 -3.73
N GLU A 7 -7.31 -5.29 -4.61
CA GLU A 7 -6.89 -6.66 -4.30
C GLU A 7 -5.37 -6.76 -4.15
N PHE A 8 -4.61 -6.07 -5.01
CA PHE A 8 -3.16 -5.94 -4.86
C PHE A 8 -2.77 -5.26 -3.55
N CYS A 9 -3.48 -4.20 -3.16
CA CYS A 9 -3.28 -3.51 -1.88
C CYS A 9 -3.43 -4.48 -0.71
N LYS A 10 -4.52 -5.25 -0.67
CA LYS A 10 -4.79 -6.23 0.40
C LYS A 10 -3.67 -7.25 0.51
N LYS A 11 -3.28 -7.89 -0.60
CA LYS A 11 -2.17 -8.87 -0.62
C LYS A 11 -0.85 -8.27 -0.12
N LYS A 12 -0.58 -7.01 -0.46
CA LYS A 12 0.65 -6.32 -0.03
C LYS A 12 0.61 -5.97 1.46
N ILE A 13 -0.54 -5.55 1.99
CA ILE A 13 -0.73 -5.32 3.43
C ILE A 13 -0.53 -6.63 4.21
N ASP A 14 -1.14 -7.74 3.76
CA ASP A 14 -0.95 -9.07 4.35
C ASP A 14 0.54 -9.48 4.36
N ASN A 15 1.27 -9.27 3.27
CA ASN A 15 2.71 -9.55 3.24
C ASN A 15 3.52 -8.72 4.24
N LEU A 16 3.16 -7.43 4.40
CA LEU A 16 3.82 -6.54 5.35
C LEU A 16 3.49 -6.89 6.81
N LEU A 17 2.27 -7.36 7.08
CA LEU A 17 1.87 -7.90 8.37
C LEU A 17 2.63 -9.20 8.69
N GLN A 18 2.73 -10.12 7.72
CA GLN A 18 3.48 -11.38 7.89
C GLN A 18 4.97 -11.15 8.15
N LYS A 19 5.56 -10.12 7.51
CA LYS A 19 6.95 -9.70 7.77
C LYS A 19 7.15 -8.98 9.10
N GLY A 20 6.07 -8.67 9.83
CA GLY A 20 6.14 -7.92 11.09
C GLY A 20 6.49 -6.44 10.93
N LEU A 21 6.41 -5.88 9.70
CA LEU A 21 6.69 -4.47 9.43
C LEU A 21 5.51 -3.55 9.78
N LEU A 22 4.30 -4.10 9.76
CA LEU A 22 3.08 -3.41 10.16
C LEU A 22 2.42 -4.14 11.33
N LYS A 23 1.71 -3.38 12.16
CA LYS A 23 0.84 -3.91 13.21
C LYS A 23 -0.49 -3.16 13.19
N PRO A 24 -1.64 -3.84 13.32
CA PRO A 24 -2.92 -3.16 13.47
C PRO A 24 -2.88 -2.24 14.70
N SER A 25 -3.31 -1.00 14.50
CA SER A 25 -3.39 0.04 15.52
C SER A 25 -4.81 0.60 15.57
N LYS A 26 -5.25 1.01 16.77
CA LYS A 26 -6.51 1.73 17.00
C LYS A 26 -6.27 3.22 17.30
N SER A 27 -5.12 3.74 16.88
CA SER A 27 -4.76 5.15 17.06
C SER A 27 -5.83 6.06 16.43
N PRO A 28 -6.25 7.15 17.12
CA PRO A 28 -7.11 8.16 16.51
C PRO A 28 -6.39 8.93 15.40
N TRP A 29 -5.06 8.91 15.41
CA TRP A 29 -4.22 9.47 14.35
C TRP A 29 -4.09 8.45 13.22
N SER A 30 -4.70 8.77 12.07
CA SER A 30 -4.56 8.00 10.83
C SER A 30 -4.05 8.90 9.71
N CYS A 31 -3.38 8.27 8.76
CA CYS A 31 -2.78 8.92 7.61
C CYS A 31 -3.30 8.23 6.35
N THR A 32 -3.60 9.02 5.31
CA THR A 32 -4.06 8.47 4.03
C THR A 32 -2.88 7.88 3.26
N ALA A 33 -3.09 6.71 2.66
CA ALA A 33 -2.09 6.06 1.83
C ALA A 33 -2.67 5.73 0.45
N PHE A 34 -1.85 5.89 -0.58
CA PHE A 34 -2.24 5.61 -1.96
C PHE A 34 -1.09 4.97 -2.74
N TYR A 35 -1.44 4.28 -3.82
CA TYR A 35 -0.46 3.72 -4.73
C TYR A 35 -0.17 4.68 -5.87
N VAL A 36 1.12 4.88 -6.13
CA VAL A 36 1.60 5.61 -7.30
C VAL A 36 1.93 4.59 -8.39
N ASN A 37 1.40 4.83 -9.59
CA ASN A 37 1.63 4.00 -10.77
C ASN A 37 2.04 4.88 -11.98
N ASN A 38 3.05 5.73 -11.76
CA ASN A 38 3.62 6.59 -12.79
C ASN A 38 4.50 5.77 -13.76
N VAL A 39 4.98 6.41 -14.84
CA VAL A 39 5.80 5.74 -15.87
C VAL A 39 6.98 4.99 -15.27
N ALA A 40 7.72 5.60 -14.33
CA ALA A 40 8.82 4.94 -13.62
C ALA A 40 8.41 3.71 -12.81
N GLU A 41 7.20 3.68 -12.25
CA GLU A 41 6.68 2.51 -11.51
C GLU A 41 6.24 1.40 -12.45
N ARG A 42 5.72 1.78 -13.62
CA ARG A 42 5.38 0.84 -14.69
C ARG A 42 6.62 0.17 -15.26
N GLU A 43 7.70 0.91 -15.50
CA GLU A 43 8.99 0.35 -15.92
C GLU A 43 9.58 -0.61 -14.89
N ARG A 44 9.38 -0.31 -13.60
CA ARG A 44 9.77 -1.19 -12.49
C ARG A 44 8.85 -2.41 -12.33
N GLY A 45 7.67 -2.38 -12.93
CA GLY A 45 6.65 -3.43 -12.83
C GLY A 45 6.00 -3.58 -11.45
N VAL A 46 6.28 -2.67 -10.51
CA VAL A 46 5.76 -2.75 -9.14
C VAL A 46 5.31 -1.37 -8.67
N PRO A 47 4.02 -1.20 -8.30
CA PRO A 47 3.54 0.08 -7.80
C PRO A 47 4.03 0.33 -6.37
N ARG A 48 4.43 1.58 -6.11
CA ARG A 48 4.89 2.07 -4.80
C ARG A 48 3.71 2.53 -3.95
N LEU A 49 3.70 2.09 -2.69
CA LEU A 49 2.78 2.58 -1.65
C LEU A 49 3.38 3.86 -1.06
N VAL A 50 2.62 4.95 -1.07
CA VAL A 50 3.00 6.24 -0.49
C VAL A 50 2.03 6.57 0.65
N ILE A 51 2.58 7.07 1.75
CA ILE A 51 1.87 7.48 2.96
C ILE A 51 1.95 9.01 3.03
N ASN A 52 0.80 9.69 3.07
CA ASN A 52 0.71 11.14 3.05
C ASN A 52 0.55 11.71 4.47
N LEU A 53 1.68 11.92 5.15
CA LEU A 53 1.74 12.44 6.52
C LEU A 53 1.22 13.87 6.64
#